data_AF-A0A1C2GQV8-F1
#
_entry.id   AF-A0A1C2GQV8-F1
#
_cell.length_a   1.000
_cell.length_b   1.000
_cell.length_c   1.000
_cell.angle_alpha   90.00
_cell.angle_beta   90.00
_cell.angle_gamma   90.00
#
_symmetry.space_group_name_H-M   'P 1'
#
loop_
_entity.id
_entity.type
_entity.pdbx_description
1 polymer ?
#
loop_
_entity_poly.entity_id
_entity_poly.type
_entity_poly.pdbx_seq_one_letter_code
_entity_poly.pdbx_strand_id
1 'polypeptide(L)'
;MDPNEKSIIEVPVLTSKIYSEKAVWTGVFLGGPLVAGYFIAENYKSFGQKDKAIWAWVISGSITVMLFVGLFFAPDIEKVPRYVIPIILSGIAYWMTQYYQGNQIKAHVNAGGAVYSRWRAALVGVIGVVVTLAILFGVALFLPD
;
A
#
# COMPACT_ATOMS: atom_id res chain seq x y z
N MET A 1 -39.00 -20.59 24.22
CA MET A 1 -37.72 -20.07 23.72
C MET A 1 -37.22 -21.10 22.72
N ASP A 2 -37.28 -20.77 21.43
CA ASP A 2 -36.98 -21.69 20.34
C ASP A 2 -35.46 -21.96 20.29
N PRO A 3 -34.99 -23.21 20.35
CA PRO A 3 -33.56 -23.54 20.32
C PRO A 3 -32.87 -23.27 18.97
N ASN A 4 -33.62 -22.83 17.95
CA ASN A 4 -33.07 -22.46 16.64
C ASN A 4 -32.57 -21.01 16.55
N GLU A 5 -32.66 -20.23 17.62
CA GLU A 5 -32.10 -18.87 17.71
C GLU A 5 -30.61 -18.87 18.13
N LYS A 6 -29.84 -19.88 17.69
CA LYS A 6 -28.39 -19.68 17.61
C LYS A 6 -28.17 -18.78 16.42
N SER A 7 -28.01 -17.49 16.72
CA SER A 7 -27.52 -16.48 15.80
C SER A 7 -26.49 -17.11 14.88
N ILE A 8 -26.90 -17.29 13.63
CA ILE A 8 -25.95 -17.41 12.54
C ILE A 8 -25.25 -16.07 12.61
N ILE A 9 -24.07 -16.04 13.24
CA ILE A 9 -23.18 -14.91 13.15
C ILE A 9 -22.92 -14.85 11.65
N GLU A 10 -23.66 -14.00 10.94
CA GLU A 10 -23.31 -13.59 9.59
C GLU A 10 -21.93 -12.98 9.75
N VAL A 11 -20.90 -13.78 9.54
CA VAL A 11 -19.56 -13.28 9.28
C VAL A 11 -19.77 -12.50 7.99
N PRO A 12 -19.78 -11.15 8.01
CA PRO A 12 -20.06 -10.41 6.81
C PRO A 12 -19.01 -10.84 5.81
N VAL A 13 -19.44 -11.52 4.75
CA VAL A 13 -18.54 -11.88 3.67
C VAL A 13 -18.08 -10.55 3.12
N LEU A 14 -16.84 -10.17 3.43
CA LEU A 14 -16.24 -8.94 2.96
C LEU A 14 -16.20 -9.03 1.43
N THR A 15 -17.20 -8.44 0.77
CA THR A 15 -17.32 -8.46 -0.70
C THR A 15 -16.28 -7.56 -1.37
N SER A 16 -15.58 -6.74 -0.57
CA SER A 16 -14.49 -5.88 -1.01
C SER A 16 -13.25 -6.69 -1.39
N LYS A 17 -12.74 -6.43 -2.60
CA LYS A 17 -11.48 -7.00 -3.07
C LYS A 17 -10.31 -6.38 -2.32
N ILE A 18 -9.31 -7.21 -2.02
CA ILE A 18 -8.08 -6.81 -1.34
C ILE A 18 -6.86 -6.96 -2.25
N TYR A 19 -5.75 -6.30 -1.90
CA TYR A 19 -4.44 -6.51 -2.52
C TYR A 19 -3.67 -7.58 -1.74
N SER A 20 -3.24 -8.64 -2.43
CA SER A 20 -2.27 -9.59 -1.88
C SER A 20 -0.89 -8.95 -1.71
N GLU A 21 -0.06 -9.55 -0.89
CA GLU A 21 1.29 -9.06 -0.59
C GLU A 21 2.15 -9.04 -1.87
N LYS A 22 1.98 -10.03 -2.75
CA LYS A 22 2.63 -10.04 -4.08
C LYS A 22 2.15 -8.91 -4.99
N ALA A 23 0.86 -8.55 -4.92
CA ALA A 23 0.32 -7.41 -5.64
C ALA A 23 0.88 -6.09 -5.06
N VAL A 24 0.97 -5.98 -3.74
CA VAL A 24 1.61 -4.86 -3.05
C VAL A 24 3.04 -4.68 -3.52
N TRP A 25 3.87 -5.73 -3.46
CA TRP A 25 5.25 -5.68 -3.93
C TRP A 25 5.35 -5.16 -5.37
N THR A 26 4.51 -5.69 -6.27
CA THR A 26 4.52 -5.32 -7.69
C THR A 26 4.20 -3.84 -7.91
N GLY A 27 3.14 -3.33 -7.28
CA GLY A 27 2.76 -1.93 -7.48
C GLY A 27 3.68 -0.95 -6.75
N VAL A 28 4.21 -1.31 -5.58
CA VAL A 28 5.18 -0.47 -4.85
C VAL A 28 6.51 -0.39 -5.58
N PHE A 29 6.95 -1.47 -6.21
CA PHE A 29 8.17 -1.48 -7.03
C PHE A 29 8.10 -0.47 -8.17
N LEU A 30 6.90 -0.29 -8.73
CA LEU A 30 6.67 0.65 -9.82
C LEU A 30 6.39 2.07 -9.33
N GLY A 31 5.60 2.23 -8.25
CA GLY A 31 5.03 3.52 -7.87
C GLY A 31 5.47 4.10 -6.53
N GLY A 32 6.30 3.40 -5.76
CA GLY A 32 6.90 3.91 -4.53
C GLY A 32 5.98 3.93 -3.30
N PRO A 33 6.36 4.69 -2.25
CA PRO A 33 5.73 4.58 -0.93
C PRO A 33 4.26 5.04 -0.89
N LEU A 34 3.85 6.04 -1.68
CA LEU A 34 2.43 6.44 -1.75
C LEU A 34 1.52 5.29 -2.22
N VAL A 35 2.02 4.46 -3.14
CA VAL A 35 1.30 3.26 -3.60
C VAL A 35 1.22 2.21 -2.49
N ALA A 36 2.26 2.08 -1.66
CA ALA A 36 2.22 1.22 -0.48
C ALA A 36 1.12 1.67 0.49
N GLY A 37 1.05 2.98 0.75
CA GLY A 37 -0.01 3.60 1.55
C GLY A 37 -1.40 3.28 1.02
N TYR A 38 -1.63 3.51 -0.27
CA TYR A 38 -2.91 3.22 -0.92
C TYR A 38 -3.32 1.75 -0.75
N PHE A 39 -2.44 0.79 -1.07
CA PHE A 39 -2.80 -0.63 -0.98
C PHE A 39 -3.06 -1.08 0.46
N ILE A 40 -2.19 -0.70 1.39
CA ILE A 40 -2.32 -1.08 2.80
C ILE A 40 -3.60 -0.44 3.38
N ALA A 41 -3.90 0.82 3.04
CA ALA A 41 -5.11 1.49 3.44
C ALA A 41 -6.37 0.83 2.86
N GLU A 42 -6.36 0.45 1.58
CA GLU A 42 -7.50 -0.20 0.94
C GLU A 42 -7.81 -1.57 1.53
N ASN A 43 -6.77 -2.32 1.89
CA ASN A 43 -6.92 -3.56 2.65
C ASN A 43 -7.54 -3.28 4.03
N TYR A 44 -7.03 -2.30 4.78
CA TYR A 44 -7.61 -1.96 6.09
C TYR A 44 -9.06 -1.52 6.01
N LYS A 45 -9.44 -0.72 5.01
CA LYS A 45 -10.85 -0.37 4.75
C LYS A 45 -11.68 -1.61 4.48
N SER A 46 -11.15 -2.52 3.64
CA SER A 46 -11.82 -3.78 3.32
C SER A 46 -12.00 -4.65 4.56
N PHE A 47 -11.09 -4.60 5.53
CA PHE A 47 -11.19 -5.29 6.82
C PHE A 47 -11.91 -4.48 7.91
N GLY A 48 -12.64 -3.41 7.55
CA GLY A 48 -13.40 -2.58 8.51
C GLY A 48 -12.55 -1.69 9.44
N GLN A 49 -11.24 -1.62 9.23
CA GLN A 49 -10.27 -0.91 10.10
C GLN A 49 -9.94 0.48 9.56
N LYS A 50 -10.93 1.37 9.52
CA LYS A 50 -10.79 2.72 8.93
C LYS A 50 -9.67 3.55 9.57
N ASP A 51 -9.50 3.48 10.88
CA ASP A 51 -8.47 4.25 11.59
C ASP A 51 -7.06 3.87 11.13
N LYS A 52 -6.81 2.56 10.95
CA LYS A 52 -5.53 2.06 10.43
C LYS A 52 -5.31 2.44 8.97
N ALA A 53 -6.38 2.60 8.20
CA ALA A 53 -6.27 3.09 6.82
C ALA A 53 -5.79 4.55 6.77
N ILE A 54 -6.24 5.40 7.70
CA ILE A 54 -5.75 6.78 7.83
C ILE A 54 -4.27 6.78 8.20
N TRP A 55 -3.88 5.97 9.19
CA TRP A 55 -2.47 5.85 9.58
C TRP A 55 -1.57 5.33 8.45
N ALA A 56 -2.05 4.40 7.62
CA ALA A 56 -1.30 3.92 6.46
C ALA A 56 -0.99 5.07 5.48
N TRP A 57 -1.96 5.95 5.22
CA TRP A 57 -1.73 7.15 4.39
C TRP A 57 -0.74 8.11 5.03
N VAL A 58 -0.93 8.46 6.30
CA VAL A 58 -0.03 9.39 7.02
C VAL A 58 1.41 8.87 7.00
N ILE A 59 1.62 7.60 7.36
CA ILE A 59 2.95 6.99 7.40
C ILE A 59 3.56 6.97 5.99
N SER A 60 2.81 6.54 4.98
CA SER A 60 3.33 6.48 3.60
C SER A 60 3.68 7.86 3.02
N GLY A 61 2.88 8.89 3.33
CA GLY A 61 3.15 10.27 2.95
C GLY A 61 4.42 10.79 3.61
N SER A 62 4.56 10.58 4.92
CA SER A 62 5.76 10.95 5.67
C SER A 62 7.01 10.23 5.13
N ILE A 63 6.93 8.93 4.85
CA ILE A 63 8.02 8.16 4.24
C ILE A 63 8.36 8.71 2.85
N THR A 64 7.37 9.10 2.05
CA THR A 64 7.59 9.69 0.73
C THR A 64 8.37 10.99 0.84
N VAL A 65 7.97 11.89 1.74
CA VAL A 65 8.67 13.15 1.99
C VAL A 65 10.10 12.88 2.48
N MET A 66 10.26 12.02 3.50
CA MET A 66 11.57 11.65 4.04
C MET A 66 12.49 11.04 2.98
N LEU A 67 11.96 10.19 2.10
CA LEU A 67 12.70 9.58 1.01
C LEU A 67 13.24 10.63 0.05
N PHE A 68 12.40 11.56 -0.42
CA PHE A 68 12.83 12.57 -1.38
C PHE A 68 13.76 13.63 -0.75
N VAL A 69 13.50 14.05 0.49
CA VAL A 69 14.42 14.90 1.25
C VAL A 69 15.76 14.18 1.41
N GLY A 70 15.74 12.92 1.84
CA GLY A 70 16.95 12.11 1.99
C GLY A 70 17.73 11.97 0.68
N LEU A 71 17.04 11.74 -0.44
CA LEU A 71 17.66 11.67 -1.76
C LEU A 71 18.29 13.00 -2.20
N PHE A 72 17.66 14.13 -1.87
CA PHE A 72 18.17 15.46 -2.22
C PHE A 72 19.44 15.82 -1.46
N PHE A 73 19.55 15.39 -0.20
CA PHE A 73 20.71 15.67 0.66
C PHE A 73 21.76 14.54 0.70
N ALA A 74 21.51 13.39 0.05
CA ALA A 74 22.42 12.25 0.10
C ALA A 74 23.67 12.49 -0.78
N PRO A 75 24.88 12.55 -0.19
CA PRO A 75 26.11 12.57 -0.98
C PRO A 75 26.29 11.23 -1.70
N ASP A 76 26.93 11.25 -2.89
CA ASP A 76 27.28 10.05 -3.65
C ASP A 76 26.08 9.15 -4.04
N ILE A 77 24.84 9.66 -4.01
CA ILE A 77 23.64 8.86 -4.35
C ILE A 77 23.69 8.26 -5.76
N GLU A 78 24.43 8.91 -6.66
CA GLU A 78 24.70 8.44 -8.02
C GLU A 78 25.50 7.13 -8.10
N LYS A 79 26.23 6.76 -7.03
CA LYS A 79 26.94 5.47 -6.93
C LYS A 79 26.00 4.32 -6.54
N VAL A 80 24.82 4.64 -6.00
CA VAL A 80 23.82 3.63 -5.62
C VAL A 80 23.06 3.17 -6.87
N PRO A 81 23.03 1.86 -7.18
CA PRO A 81 22.26 1.38 -8.32
C PRO A 81 20.78 1.70 -8.17
N ARG A 82 20.17 2.27 -9.23
CA ARG A 82 18.80 2.84 -9.20
C ARG A 82 17.71 1.86 -8.78
N TYR A 83 17.93 0.56 -8.93
CA TYR A 83 16.98 -0.49 -8.55
C TYR A 83 17.00 -0.84 -7.05
N VAL A 84 18.05 -0.47 -6.31
CA VAL A 84 18.20 -0.85 -4.89
C VAL A 84 17.08 -0.27 -4.04
N ILE A 85 16.82 1.04 -4.19
CA ILE A 85 15.79 1.74 -3.42
C ILE A 85 14.39 1.16 -3.69
N PRO A 86 13.92 1.02 -4.94
CA PRO A 86 12.65 0.36 -5.23
C PRO A 86 12.53 -1.05 -4.67
N ILE A 87 13.58 -1.89 -4.77
CA ILE A 87 13.55 -3.26 -4.25
C ILE A 87 13.38 -3.25 -2.73
N ILE A 88 14.15 -2.42 -2.02
CA ILE A 88 14.08 -2.33 -0.55
C ILE A 88 12.69 -1.84 -0.13
N LEU A 89 12.19 -0.75 -0.72
CA LEU A 89 10.87 -0.21 -0.38
C LEU A 89 9.75 -1.23 -0.65
N SER A 90 9.83 -1.96 -1.75
CA SER A 90 8.86 -3.01 -2.08
C SER A 90 8.94 -4.19 -1.13
N GLY A 91 10.16 -4.58 -0.73
CA GLY A 91 10.38 -5.62 0.27
C GLY A 91 9.80 -5.24 1.62
N ILE A 92 10.01 -4.00 2.07
CA ILE A 92 9.44 -3.48 3.32
C ILE A 92 7.91 -3.46 3.24
N ALA A 93 7.33 -2.95 2.16
CA ALA A 93 5.87 -2.91 1.99
C ALA A 93 5.26 -4.33 1.94
N TYR A 94 5.91 -5.26 1.24
CA TYR A 94 5.53 -6.68 1.24
C TYR A 94 5.55 -7.26 2.65
N TRP A 95 6.64 -7.05 3.37
CA TRP A 95 6.81 -7.57 4.73
C TRP A 95 5.80 -6.96 5.70
N MET A 96 5.56 -5.64 5.66
CA MET A 96 4.54 -4.99 6.47
C MET A 96 3.14 -5.54 6.18
N THR A 97 2.81 -5.76 4.90
CA THR A 97 1.52 -6.33 4.51
C THR A 97 1.39 -7.76 5.05
N GLN A 98 2.42 -8.60 4.90
CA GLN A 98 2.45 -9.94 5.49
C GLN A 98 2.27 -9.89 7.01
N TYR A 99 3.04 -9.05 7.69
CA TYR A 99 3.10 -8.98 9.15
C TYR A 99 1.80 -8.48 9.76
N TYR A 100 1.24 -7.37 9.25
CA TYR A 100 0.05 -6.75 9.84
C TYR A 100 -1.28 -7.25 9.26
N GLN A 101 -1.29 -7.72 8.01
CA GLN A 101 -2.53 -8.07 7.29
C GLN A 101 -2.55 -9.53 6.83
N GLY A 102 -1.44 -10.27 6.86
CA GLY A 102 -1.34 -11.62 6.29
C GLY A 102 -2.38 -12.62 6.84
N ASN A 103 -2.67 -12.60 8.14
CA ASN A 103 -3.71 -13.47 8.72
C ASN A 103 -5.11 -13.15 8.17
N GLN A 104 -5.41 -11.86 7.99
CA GLN A 104 -6.70 -11.39 7.46
C GLN A 104 -6.82 -11.68 5.96
N ILE A 105 -5.73 -11.48 5.21
CA ILE A 105 -5.64 -11.82 3.79
C ILE A 105 -5.89 -13.33 3.59
N LYS A 106 -5.22 -14.18 4.38
CA LYS A 106 -5.43 -15.65 4.32
C LYS A 106 -6.86 -16.04 4.66
N ALA A 107 -7.43 -15.49 5.73
CA ALA A 107 -8.81 -15.75 6.12
C ALA A 107 -9.80 -15.34 5.01
N HIS A 108 -9.61 -14.15 4.41
CA HIS A 108 -10.42 -13.65 3.30
C HIS A 108 -10.37 -14.58 2.09
N VAL A 109 -9.17 -14.98 1.66
CA VAL A 109 -8.98 -15.88 0.50
C VAL A 109 -9.57 -17.27 0.77
N ASN A 110 -9.34 -17.82 1.97
CA ASN A 110 -9.87 -19.13 2.35
C ASN A 110 -11.40 -19.15 2.44
N ALA A 111 -12.03 -18.01 2.76
CA ALA A 111 -13.47 -17.83 2.73
C ALA A 111 -14.04 -17.59 1.30
N GLY A 112 -13.21 -17.71 0.25
CA GLY A 112 -13.61 -17.45 -1.13
C GLY A 112 -13.59 -15.97 -1.54
N GLY A 113 -13.05 -15.10 -0.70
CA GLY A 113 -12.93 -13.66 -0.96
C GLY A 113 -11.98 -13.34 -2.11
N ALA A 114 -12.35 -12.35 -2.92
CA ALA A 114 -11.62 -11.99 -4.12
C ALA A 114 -10.40 -11.08 -3.85
N VAL A 115 -9.36 -11.23 -4.67
CA VAL A 115 -8.12 -10.44 -4.61
C VAL A 115 -7.94 -9.69 -5.92
N TYR A 116 -7.40 -8.47 -5.88
CA TYR A 116 -7.00 -7.74 -7.07
C TYR A 116 -5.84 -8.44 -7.80
N SER A 117 -5.86 -8.36 -9.14
CA SER A 117 -4.80 -8.89 -9.98
C SER A 117 -3.52 -8.06 -9.89
N ARG A 118 -2.37 -8.68 -10.18
CA ARG A 118 -1.08 -7.98 -10.22
C ARG A 118 -1.02 -6.91 -11.32
N TRP A 119 -1.75 -7.10 -12.43
CA TRP A 119 -1.85 -6.10 -13.49
C TRP A 119 -2.55 -4.83 -13.03
N ARG A 120 -3.64 -4.95 -12.26
CA ARG A 120 -4.25 -3.78 -11.62
C ARG A 120 -3.28 -3.11 -10.66
N ALA A 121 -2.56 -3.86 -9.86
CA ALA A 121 -1.56 -3.29 -8.94
C ALA A 121 -0.44 -2.57 -9.69
N ALA A 122 0.02 -3.11 -10.83
CA ALA A 122 0.99 -2.45 -11.69
C ALA A 122 0.45 -1.13 -12.27
N LEU A 123 -0.80 -1.12 -12.73
CA LEU A 123 -1.47 0.10 -13.22
C LEU A 123 -1.57 1.16 -12.12
N VAL A 124 -1.94 0.77 -10.90
CA VAL A 124 -1.93 1.70 -9.74
C VAL A 124 -0.51 2.19 -9.44
N GLY A 125 0.50 1.33 -9.60
CA GLY A 125 1.92 1.72 -9.55
C GLY A 125 2.24 2.87 -10.49
N VAL A 126 1.87 2.73 -11.77
CA VAL A 126 2.06 3.77 -12.79
C VAL A 126 1.31 5.06 -12.44
N ILE A 127 0.06 4.96 -11.97
CA ILE A 127 -0.69 6.13 -11.48
C ILE A 127 0.04 6.81 -10.31
N GLY A 128 0.59 6.02 -9.39
CA GLY A 128 1.39 6.52 -8.27
C GLY A 128 2.62 7.30 -8.71
N VAL A 129 3.31 6.86 -9.77
CA VAL A 129 4.40 7.64 -10.38
C VAL A 129 3.89 8.99 -10.87
N VAL A 130 2.80 9.01 -11.63
CA VAL A 130 2.22 10.26 -12.16
C VAL A 130 1.84 11.22 -11.02
N VAL A 131 1.18 10.72 -9.97
CA VAL A 131 0.81 11.51 -8.79
C VAL A 131 2.06 12.04 -8.08
N THR A 132 3.08 11.22 -7.90
CA THR A 132 4.32 11.61 -7.22
C THR A 132 5.04 12.69 -8.02
N LEU A 133 5.17 12.53 -9.34
CA LEU A 133 5.76 13.54 -10.21
C LEU A 133 4.96 14.85 -10.18
N ALA A 134 3.63 14.79 -10.24
CA ALA A 134 2.79 15.97 -10.16
C ALA A 134 3.00 16.74 -8.85
N ILE A 135 3.13 16.03 -7.71
CA ILE A 135 3.45 16.65 -6.42
C ILE A 135 4.84 17.30 -6.45
N LEU A 136 5.86 16.59 -6.93
CA LEU A 136 7.23 17.10 -6.99
C LEU A 136 7.35 18.35 -7.87
N PHE A 137 6.78 18.32 -9.07
CA PHE A 137 6.75 19.48 -9.97
C PHE A 137 5.92 20.62 -9.38
N GLY A 138 4.78 20.30 -8.77
CA GLY A 138 3.96 21.29 -8.06
C GLY A 138 4.77 22.02 -7.00
N VAL A 139 5.47 21.29 -6.12
CA VAL A 139 6.33 21.88 -5.10
C VAL A 139 7.47 22.70 -5.73
N ALA A 140 8.14 22.18 -6.76
CA ALA A 140 9.23 22.86 -7.42
C ALA A 140 8.83 24.22 -8.03
N LEU A 141 7.60 24.35 -8.54
CA LEU A 141 7.08 25.62 -9.09
C LEU A 141 6.82 26.69 -8.01
N PHE A 142 6.68 26.29 -6.74
CA PHE A 142 6.45 27.21 -5.61
C PHE A 142 7.72 27.49 -4.80
N LEU A 143 8.85 26.85 -5.10
CA LEU A 143 10.13 27.15 -4.45
C LEU A 143 10.69 28.46 -5.04
N PRO A 144 10.99 29.48 -4.21
CA PRO A 144 11.67 30.69 -4.67
C PRO A 144 13.11 30.39 -5.08
N ASP A 145 13.62 31.14 -6.07
CA ASP A 145 15.01 31.08 -6.55
C ASP A 145 16.03 31.43 -5.46
#